data_AF-A0A151IQT2-F1
#
_entry.id   AF-A0A151IQT2-F1
#
_cell.length_a   1.000
_cell.length_b   1.000
_cell.length_c   1.000
_cell.angle_alpha   90.00
_cell.angle_beta   90.00
_cell.angle_gamma   90.00
#
_symmetry.space_group_name_H-M   'P 1'
#
loop_
_entity.id
_entity.type
_entity.pdbx_description
1 polymer ?
#
loop_
_entity_poly.entity_id
_entity_poly.type
_entity_poly.pdbx_seq_one_letter_code
_entity_poly.pdbx_strand_id
1 'polypeptide(L)'
;MSNVSVSQLVNQVDKSNFTLYTEWEDTSFKIMVLRPSTLPLSGEMHIENAHYFLNHLDESFETYLENTKQAFSGKDTDIQFFLQDESYGTTFTWKQQNVLTRGEIIMHSLSNILILSDTLKQSLELYQEYQERALTLKNENEHLKKTNTQLIVDTEEMTNKKSTMEKDLYKKFLLLLNTKKKKIRELQEALNNTKRITTKSAYDETTDDESDDSNVKSKKVYDTKLSKLRKHKLDYDNDQEIISKNSKKDFKKRINFSSSESTSPEPSTSKGNLMLQNVDMYDTVKSKQVLNSSEEERNSSEEDIFSQ
;
A
#
# COMPACT_ATOMS: atom_id res chain seq x y z
N MET A 1 22.41 8.50 22.34
CA MET A 1 21.90 9.68 21.62
C MET A 1 21.04 10.42 22.60
N SER A 2 21.35 11.68 22.93
CA SER A 2 20.38 12.52 23.64
C SER A 2 19.18 12.71 22.73
N ASN A 3 17.97 12.60 23.30
CA ASN A 3 16.75 12.84 22.56
C ASN A 3 16.54 14.36 22.56
N VAL A 4 16.87 15.03 21.46
CA VAL A 4 16.82 16.49 21.33
C VAL A 4 15.65 16.88 20.43
N SER A 5 14.80 17.77 20.95
CA SER A 5 13.67 18.35 20.20
C SER A 5 13.80 19.86 20.15
N VAL A 6 13.73 20.44 18.95
CA VAL A 6 13.74 21.89 18.73
C VAL A 6 12.44 22.31 18.05
N SER A 7 11.79 23.35 18.58
CA SER A 7 10.53 23.88 18.06
C SER A 7 10.49 25.41 18.14
N GLN A 8 9.54 26.02 17.42
CA GLN A 8 9.20 27.44 17.58
C GLN A 8 7.84 27.55 18.27
N LEU A 9 7.80 28.28 19.37
CA LEU A 9 6.62 28.45 20.24
C LEU A 9 6.31 29.95 20.43
N VAL A 10 5.10 30.26 20.89
CA VAL A 10 4.61 31.62 21.11
C VAL A 10 4.47 31.90 22.60
N ASN A 11 5.15 32.94 23.10
CA ASN A 11 4.99 33.40 24.47
C ASN A 11 3.66 34.15 24.59
N GLN A 12 2.76 33.70 25.46
CA GLN A 12 1.45 34.32 25.62
C GLN A 12 1.49 35.68 26.32
N VAL A 13 2.60 36.06 26.94
CA VAL A 13 2.78 37.31 27.69
C VAL A 13 2.96 38.50 26.73
N ASP A 14 3.92 38.41 25.83
CA ASP A 14 4.32 39.47 24.88
C ASP A 14 3.92 39.19 23.43
N LYS A 15 3.35 38.00 23.15
CA LYS A 15 3.02 37.46 21.81
C LYS A 15 4.23 37.33 20.88
N SER A 16 5.44 37.27 21.43
CA SER A 16 6.67 37.00 20.68
C SER A 16 6.85 35.51 20.39
N ASN A 17 7.57 35.22 19.31
CA ASN A 17 8.02 33.87 18.98
C ASN A 17 9.38 33.62 19.63
N PHE A 18 9.56 32.44 20.23
CA PHE A 18 10.84 31.96 20.73
C PHE A 18 11.10 30.54 20.21
N THR A 19 12.37 30.17 20.10
CA THR A 19 12.77 28.78 19.81
C THR A 19 13.02 28.06 21.13
N LEU A 20 12.35 26.93 21.33
CA LEU A 20 12.60 26.03 22.46
C LEU A 20 13.49 24.89 21.97
N TYR A 21 14.69 24.78 22.53
CA TYR A 21 15.49 23.56 22.52
C TYR A 21 15.16 22.77 23.78
N THR A 22 14.93 21.47 23.67
CA THR A 22 14.80 20.56 24.81
C THR A 22 15.66 19.33 24.59
N GLU A 23 16.39 18.96 25.63
CA GLU A 23 17.18 17.75 25.73
C GLU A 23 16.57 16.87 26.82
N TRP A 24 16.14 15.67 26.43
CA TRP A 24 15.46 14.71 27.31
C TRP A 24 16.46 13.64 27.77
N GLU A 25 16.65 13.54 29.08
CA GLU A 25 17.45 12.52 29.76
C GLU A 25 16.54 11.54 30.54
N ASP A 26 17.11 10.47 31.11
CA ASP A 26 16.34 9.43 31.83
C ASP A 26 15.79 9.91 33.19
N THR A 27 16.37 10.97 33.77
CA THR A 27 16.05 11.50 35.12
C THR A 27 15.63 12.96 35.16
N SER A 28 15.85 13.71 34.07
CA SER A 28 15.45 15.11 33.94
C SER A 28 15.26 15.48 32.46
N PHE A 29 14.71 16.67 32.23
CA PHE A 29 14.80 17.31 30.92
C PHE A 29 15.25 18.75 31.07
N LYS A 30 16.14 19.14 30.17
CA LYS A 30 16.79 20.45 30.14
C LYS A 30 16.25 21.25 28.98
N ILE A 31 15.82 22.48 29.26
CA ILE A 31 15.33 23.41 28.24
C ILE A 31 16.29 24.57 28.04
N MET A 32 16.41 25.02 26.80
CA MET A 32 17.04 26.27 26.43
C MET A 32 16.09 27.09 25.56
N VAL A 33 15.76 28.31 26.01
CA VAL A 33 14.89 29.25 25.32
C VAL A 33 15.74 30.29 24.61
N LEU A 34 15.56 30.38 23.29
CA LEU A 34 16.26 31.29 22.40
C LEU A 34 15.26 32.35 21.89
N ARG A 35 15.44 33.60 22.33
CA ARG A 35 14.70 34.78 21.83
C ARG A 35 15.63 35.63 20.94
N PRO A 36 15.11 36.35 19.92
CA PRO A 36 15.92 37.25 19.11
C PRO A 36 16.61 38.33 19.95
N SER A 37 17.89 38.56 19.71
CA SER A 37 18.70 39.64 20.32
C SER A 37 18.78 39.67 21.85
N THR A 38 18.44 38.59 22.56
CA THR A 38 18.68 38.44 24.01
C THR A 38 19.68 37.32 24.30
N LEU A 39 20.20 37.27 25.53
CA LEU A 39 20.91 36.08 26.00
C LEU A 39 19.97 34.86 25.99
N PRO A 40 20.47 33.65 25.62
CA PRO A 40 19.76 32.40 25.85
C PRO A 40 19.45 32.19 27.33
N LEU A 41 18.28 31.62 27.60
CA LEU A 41 17.89 31.20 28.95
C LEU A 41 17.94 29.68 29.03
N SER A 42 18.48 29.11 30.11
CA SER A 42 18.49 27.66 30.36
C SER A 42 17.77 27.33 31.66
N GLY A 43 17.05 26.21 31.71
CA GLY A 43 16.45 25.65 32.91
C GLY A 43 16.39 24.13 32.84
N GLU A 44 16.12 23.48 33.97
CA GLU A 44 16.06 22.02 34.07
C GLU A 44 14.92 21.58 34.99
N MET A 45 14.27 20.47 34.64
CA MET A 45 13.21 19.83 35.42
C MET A 45 13.60 18.37 35.69
N HIS A 46 13.91 18.05 36.95
CA HIS A 46 14.01 16.66 37.41
C HIS A 46 12.63 16.00 37.48
N ILE A 47 12.56 14.69 37.30
CA ILE A 47 11.30 13.92 37.28
C ILE A 47 10.55 14.05 38.62
N GLU A 48 11.25 14.15 39.75
CA GLU A 48 10.69 14.39 41.08
C GLU A 48 9.94 15.74 41.16
N ASN A 49 10.44 16.76 40.47
CA ASN A 49 9.78 18.06 40.39
C ASN A 49 8.58 18.00 39.43
N ALA A 50 8.67 17.24 38.33
CA ALA A 50 7.53 17.01 37.44
C ALA A 50 6.38 16.27 38.15
N HIS A 51 6.69 15.35 39.09
CA HIS A 51 5.69 14.68 39.91
C HIS A 51 4.88 15.63 40.80
N TYR A 52 5.41 16.80 41.21
CA TYR A 52 4.62 17.80 41.94
C TYR A 52 3.43 18.28 41.11
N PHE A 53 3.65 18.60 39.84
CA PHE A 53 2.57 19.01 38.93
C PHE A 53 1.66 17.84 38.56
N LEU A 54 2.20 16.63 38.38
CA LEU A 54 1.41 15.42 38.14
C LEU A 54 0.38 15.15 39.26
N ASN A 55 0.70 15.44 40.52
CA ASN A 55 -0.25 15.27 41.64
C ASN A 55 -1.50 16.17 41.54
N HIS A 56 -1.55 17.10 40.59
CA HIS A 56 -2.69 17.96 40.27
C HIS A 56 -3.36 17.60 38.93
N LEU A 57 -2.99 16.46 38.32
CA LEU A 57 -3.43 15.97 37.02
C LEU A 57 -3.92 14.51 37.16
N ASP A 58 -5.12 14.20 36.67
CA ASP A 58 -5.69 12.84 36.72
C ASP A 58 -5.18 11.99 35.53
N GLU A 59 -3.85 11.82 35.44
CA GLU A 59 -3.17 11.08 34.37
C GLU A 59 -1.94 10.31 34.87
N SER A 60 -1.41 9.40 34.06
CA SER A 60 -0.17 8.67 34.40
C SER A 60 1.07 9.50 34.07
N PHE A 61 2.19 9.26 34.75
CA PHE A 61 3.45 9.97 34.48
C PHE A 61 3.90 9.85 33.01
N GLU A 62 3.75 8.68 32.39
CA GLU A 62 4.08 8.47 30.98
C GLU A 62 3.18 9.31 30.05
N THR A 63 1.88 9.37 30.36
CA THR A 63 0.92 10.22 29.64
C THR A 63 1.29 11.69 29.78
N TYR A 64 1.61 12.14 30.99
CA TYR A 64 2.04 13.50 31.26
C TYR A 64 3.32 13.88 30.51
N LEU A 65 4.31 12.97 30.50
CA LEU A 65 5.60 13.18 29.85
C LEU A 65 5.45 13.22 28.33
N GLU A 66 4.66 12.33 27.73
CA GLU A 66 4.38 12.35 26.29
C GLU A 66 3.54 13.56 25.88
N ASN A 67 2.53 13.95 26.66
CA ASN A 67 1.79 15.20 26.47
C ASN A 67 2.74 16.41 26.49
N THR A 68 3.71 16.43 27.42
CA THR A 68 4.72 17.50 27.51
C THR A 68 5.69 17.49 26.31
N LYS A 69 6.12 16.31 25.84
CA LYS A 69 6.91 16.18 24.59
C LYS A 69 6.15 16.68 23.36
N GLN A 70 4.87 16.35 23.22
CA GLN A 70 4.05 16.82 22.09
C GLN A 70 3.84 18.33 22.13
N ALA A 71 3.59 18.89 23.32
CA ALA A 71 3.53 20.34 23.55
C ALA A 71 4.85 21.04 23.20
N PHE A 72 5.97 20.56 23.72
CA PHE A 72 7.29 21.13 23.44
C PHE A 72 7.72 20.93 21.98
N SER A 73 7.14 19.97 21.25
CA SER A 73 7.31 19.83 19.79
C SER A 73 6.47 20.81 18.96
N GLY A 74 5.63 21.65 19.58
CA GLY A 74 4.78 22.63 18.90
C GLY A 74 3.58 22.05 18.14
N LYS A 75 3.20 20.79 18.42
CA LYS A 75 2.07 20.11 17.76
C LYS A 75 0.76 20.22 18.54
N ASP A 76 0.84 20.38 19.86
CA ASP A 76 -0.33 20.60 20.71
C ASP A 76 -0.68 22.11 20.74
N THR A 77 -1.95 22.43 20.47
CA THR A 77 -2.50 23.79 20.48
C THR A 77 -3.23 24.15 21.78
N ASP A 78 -3.53 23.18 22.63
CA ASP A 78 -4.31 23.36 23.86
C ASP A 78 -3.43 23.79 25.05
N ILE A 79 -2.11 23.61 24.92
CA ILE A 79 -1.09 24.02 25.88
C ILE A 79 -0.47 25.36 25.46
N GLN A 80 -0.46 26.30 26.40
CA GLN A 80 -0.01 27.67 26.24
C GLN A 80 1.26 27.92 27.07
N PHE A 81 2.22 28.62 26.47
CA PHE A 81 3.54 28.88 27.06
C PHE A 81 3.64 30.33 27.54
N PHE A 82 4.21 30.51 28.74
CA PHE A 82 4.40 31.79 29.39
C PHE A 82 5.85 31.91 29.82
N LEU A 83 6.53 32.95 29.35
CA LEU A 83 7.87 33.33 29.78
C LEU A 83 7.76 34.71 30.44
N GLN A 84 7.96 34.78 31.76
CA GLN A 84 7.76 35.97 32.57
C GLN A 84 9.04 36.31 33.33
N ASP A 85 9.49 37.57 33.23
CA ASP A 85 10.64 38.08 33.98
C ASP A 85 10.15 38.58 35.35
N GLU A 86 10.42 37.82 36.42
CA GLU A 86 9.98 38.08 37.79
C GLU A 86 11.12 38.67 38.66
N SER A 87 10.78 39.19 39.85
CA SER A 87 11.71 39.89 40.75
C SER A 87 12.95 39.10 41.20
N TYR A 88 12.94 37.77 41.04
CA TYR A 88 14.00 36.85 41.46
C TYR A 88 14.58 35.99 40.31
N GLY A 89 14.08 36.14 39.08
CA GLY A 89 14.50 35.35 37.92
C GLY A 89 13.44 35.31 36.82
N THR A 90 13.78 34.73 35.67
CA THR A 90 12.79 34.46 34.61
C THR A 90 12.13 33.11 34.87
N THR A 91 10.80 33.04 34.79
CA THR A 91 10.02 31.83 35.01
C THR A 91 9.37 31.38 33.70
N PHE A 92 9.52 30.10 33.36
CA PHE A 92 8.90 29.47 32.19
C PHE A 92 7.81 28.49 32.63
N THR A 93 6.56 28.78 32.29
CA THR A 93 5.39 28.00 32.69
C THR A 93 4.61 27.54 31.46
N TRP A 94 4.12 26.29 31.47
CA TRP A 94 3.15 25.82 30.46
C TRP A 94 1.82 25.41 31.10
N LYS A 95 0.72 25.86 30.50
CA LYS A 95 -0.64 25.71 31.04
C LYS A 95 -1.61 25.20 29.99
N GLN A 96 -2.40 24.20 30.34
CA GLN A 96 -3.49 23.71 29.50
C GLN A 96 -4.72 24.59 29.70
N GLN A 97 -5.33 25.04 28.59
CA GLN A 97 -6.54 25.89 28.59
C GLN A 97 -6.43 27.18 29.45
N ASN A 98 -5.20 27.68 29.68
CA ASN A 98 -4.87 28.83 30.53
C ASN A 98 -5.33 28.74 32.01
N VAL A 99 -5.74 27.56 32.49
CA VAL A 99 -6.18 27.35 33.88
C VAL A 99 -5.27 26.36 34.59
N LEU A 100 -4.92 25.26 33.92
CA LEU A 100 -4.24 24.12 34.52
C LEU A 100 -2.74 24.19 34.25
N THR A 101 -1.95 24.65 35.23
CA THR A 101 -0.47 24.60 35.14
C THR A 101 -0.01 23.16 35.07
N ARG A 102 0.64 22.79 33.95
CA ARG A 102 1.23 21.46 33.76
C ARG A 102 2.70 21.42 34.20
N GLY A 103 3.40 22.55 34.17
CA GLY A 103 4.74 22.63 34.73
C GLY A 103 5.31 24.03 34.72
N GLU A 104 6.35 24.22 35.52
CA GLU A 104 7.04 25.49 35.75
C GLU A 104 8.54 25.24 35.97
N ILE A 105 9.39 26.02 35.31
CA ILE A 105 10.85 25.92 35.38
C ILE A 105 11.41 27.32 35.61
N ILE A 106 12.27 27.45 36.63
CA ILE A 106 13.05 28.67 36.86
C ILE A 106 14.19 28.68 35.85
N MET A 107 14.33 29.79 35.13
CA MET A 107 15.28 29.96 34.03
C MET A 107 16.44 30.88 34.44
N HIS A 108 17.62 30.59 33.91
CA HIS A 108 18.85 31.30 34.20
C HIS A 108 19.56 31.72 32.90
N SER A 109 20.11 32.94 32.87
CA SER A 109 20.83 33.47 31.70
C SER A 109 22.11 32.68 31.41
N LEU A 110 22.16 32.01 30.26
CA LEU A 110 23.26 31.15 29.85
C LEU A 110 24.38 31.98 29.20
N SER A 111 25.17 32.64 30.03
CA SER A 111 26.30 33.48 29.60
C SER A 111 27.57 32.69 29.26
N ASN A 112 27.59 31.36 29.42
CA ASN A 112 28.77 30.54 29.13
C ASN A 112 28.84 30.19 27.63
N ILE A 113 29.71 30.90 26.90
CA ILE A 113 29.92 30.74 25.46
C ILE A 113 30.33 29.32 25.06
N LEU A 114 31.01 28.55 25.93
CA LEU A 114 31.44 27.18 25.61
C LEU A 114 30.24 26.24 25.50
N ILE A 115 29.29 26.33 26.43
CA ILE A 115 28.04 25.54 26.39
C ILE A 115 27.24 25.90 25.13
N LEU A 116 27.17 27.19 24.78
CA LEU A 116 26.51 27.64 23.56
C LEU A 116 27.20 27.13 22.29
N SER A 117 28.54 27.12 22.23
CA SER A 117 29.26 26.56 21.08
C SER A 117 29.11 25.05 20.96
N ASP A 118 29.07 24.33 22.08
CA ASP A 118 28.89 22.87 22.08
C ASP A 118 27.46 22.48 21.66
N THR A 119 26.42 23.13 22.19
CA THR A 119 25.03 22.90 21.76
C THR A 119 24.81 23.29 20.29
N LEU A 120 25.42 24.39 19.82
CA LEU A 120 25.36 24.78 18.41
C LEU A 120 26.09 23.78 17.51
N LYS A 121 27.26 23.28 17.94
CA LYS A 121 28.02 22.24 17.22
C LYS A 121 27.19 20.96 17.10
N GLN A 122 26.65 20.45 18.21
CA GLN A 122 25.80 19.25 18.21
C GLN A 122 24.57 19.41 17.30
N SER A 123 23.95 20.59 17.30
CA SER A 123 22.81 20.91 16.42
C SER A 123 23.19 20.89 14.94
N LEU A 124 24.39 21.34 14.58
CA LEU A 124 24.91 21.29 13.20
C LEU A 124 25.30 19.87 12.77
N GLU A 125 25.95 19.11 13.65
CA GLU A 125 26.31 17.70 13.39
C GLU A 125 25.03 16.85 13.17
N LEU A 126 24.00 17.04 13.99
CA LEU A 126 22.70 16.40 13.84
C LEU A 126 21.95 16.84 12.57
N TYR A 127 22.01 18.13 12.22
CA TYR A 127 21.44 18.63 10.96
C TYR A 127 22.14 18.01 9.73
N GLN A 128 23.46 17.85 9.76
CA GLN A 128 24.20 17.18 8.70
C GLN A 128 23.80 15.70 8.57
N GLU A 129 23.68 14.95 9.68
CA GLU A 129 23.20 13.55 9.64
C GLU A 129 21.81 13.47 8.98
N TYR A 130 20.87 14.34 9.35
CA TYR A 130 19.56 14.41 8.73
C TYR A 130 19.61 14.77 7.24
N GLN A 131 20.51 15.67 6.83
CA GLN A 131 20.67 16.07 5.43
C GLN A 131 21.24 14.93 4.57
N GLU A 132 22.27 14.22 5.04
CA GLU A 132 22.87 13.07 4.36
C GLU A 132 21.87 11.90 4.28
N ARG A 133 21.11 11.65 5.35
CA ARG A 133 20.05 10.64 5.39
C ARG A 133 18.88 10.98 4.46
N ALA A 134 18.47 12.25 4.38
CA ALA A 134 17.43 12.70 3.46
C ALA A 134 17.87 12.56 1.99
N LEU A 135 19.13 12.88 1.67
CA LEU A 135 19.71 12.67 0.34
C LEU A 135 19.78 11.18 -0.03
N THR A 136 20.18 10.33 0.92
CA THR A 136 20.22 8.87 0.73
C THR A 136 18.82 8.31 0.44
N LEU A 137 17.83 8.65 1.26
CA LEU A 137 16.44 8.24 1.08
C LEU A 137 15.84 8.77 -0.24
N LYS A 138 16.22 9.97 -0.68
CA LYS A 138 15.82 10.51 -2.00
C LYS A 138 16.37 9.65 -3.14
N ASN A 139 17.67 9.32 -3.10
CA ASN A 139 18.32 8.50 -4.13
C ASN A 139 17.72 7.09 -4.19
N GLU A 140 17.44 6.47 -3.04
CA GLU A 140 16.71 5.19 -2.96
C GLU A 140 15.31 5.28 -3.55
N ASN A 141 14.57 6.36 -3.26
CA ASN A 141 13.21 6.59 -3.77
C ASN A 141 13.20 6.76 -5.30
N GLU A 142 14.16 7.48 -5.87
CA GLU A 142 14.32 7.64 -7.32
C GLU A 142 14.74 6.32 -8.00
N HIS A 143 15.64 5.55 -7.38
CA HIS A 143 16.01 4.21 -7.85
C HIS A 143 14.80 3.25 -7.83
N LEU A 144 14.04 3.20 -6.74
CA LEU A 144 12.83 2.37 -6.61
C LEU A 144 11.72 2.78 -7.58
N LYS A 145 11.55 4.08 -7.85
CA LYS A 145 10.65 4.55 -8.93
C LYS A 145 11.09 4.01 -10.29
N LYS A 146 12.38 4.13 -10.62
CA LYS A 146 12.94 3.67 -11.90
C LYS A 146 12.79 2.16 -12.10
N THR A 147 13.13 1.35 -11.10
CA THR A 147 12.96 -0.11 -11.18
C THR A 147 11.49 -0.52 -11.25
N ASN A 148 10.61 0.13 -10.50
CA ASN A 148 9.16 -0.10 -10.59
C ASN A 148 8.60 0.26 -11.99
N THR A 149 9.04 1.37 -12.60
CA THR A 149 8.63 1.70 -13.99
C THR A 149 9.12 0.67 -15.02
N GLN A 150 10.33 0.13 -14.85
CA GLN A 150 10.83 -0.94 -15.73
C GLN A 150 10.01 -2.22 -15.58
N LEU A 151 9.74 -2.64 -14.33
CA LEU A 151 8.94 -3.84 -14.05
C LEU A 151 7.49 -3.73 -14.59
N ILE A 152 6.91 -2.53 -14.61
CA ILE A 152 5.61 -2.30 -15.26
C ILE A 152 5.71 -2.58 -16.77
N VAL A 153 6.70 -2.00 -17.46
CA VAL A 153 6.92 -2.24 -18.91
C VAL A 153 7.19 -3.73 -19.20
N ASP A 154 8.04 -4.38 -18.40
CA ASP A 154 8.38 -5.80 -18.57
C ASP A 154 7.15 -6.72 -18.37
N THR A 155 6.29 -6.40 -17.40
CA THR A 155 5.06 -7.18 -17.14
C THR A 155 3.98 -6.94 -18.19
N GLU A 156 3.87 -5.75 -18.76
CA GLU A 156 3.01 -5.48 -19.92
C GLU A 156 3.51 -6.21 -21.17
N GLU A 157 4.82 -6.17 -21.46
CA GLU A 157 5.41 -6.86 -22.60
C GLU A 157 5.26 -8.39 -22.48
N MET A 158 5.52 -8.96 -21.30
CA MET A 158 5.28 -10.38 -21.01
C MET A 158 3.79 -10.75 -21.13
N THR A 159 2.87 -9.88 -20.71
CA THR A 159 1.42 -10.09 -20.86
C THR A 159 1.00 -10.09 -22.33
N ASN A 160 1.56 -9.19 -23.13
CA ASN A 160 1.31 -9.11 -24.57
C ASN A 160 1.89 -10.32 -25.33
N LYS A 161 3.12 -10.74 -25.01
CA LYS A 161 3.73 -11.99 -25.51
C LYS A 161 2.86 -13.20 -25.17
N LYS A 162 2.42 -13.32 -23.92
CA LYS A 162 1.54 -14.40 -23.45
C LYS A 162 0.19 -14.40 -24.21
N SER A 163 -0.51 -13.27 -24.29
CA SER A 163 -1.82 -13.19 -24.96
C SER A 163 -1.72 -13.53 -26.45
N THR A 164 -0.63 -13.13 -27.11
CA THR A 164 -0.36 -13.45 -28.51
C THR A 164 -0.15 -14.95 -28.72
N MET A 165 0.65 -15.57 -27.85
CA MET A 165 0.89 -17.02 -27.84
C MET A 165 -0.39 -17.81 -27.56
N GLU A 166 -1.21 -17.41 -26.57
CA GLU A 166 -2.52 -18.04 -26.30
C GLU A 166 -3.43 -17.98 -27.53
N LYS A 167 -3.54 -16.81 -28.18
CA LYS A 167 -4.34 -16.63 -29.41
C LYS A 167 -3.88 -17.53 -30.56
N ASP A 168 -2.57 -17.72 -30.73
CA ASP A 168 -2.00 -18.61 -31.75
C ASP A 168 -2.27 -20.10 -31.44
N LEU A 169 -2.07 -20.54 -30.18
CA LEU A 169 -2.43 -21.91 -29.77
C LEU A 169 -3.92 -22.20 -29.97
N TYR A 170 -4.81 -21.25 -29.61
CA TYR A 170 -6.25 -21.40 -29.86
C TYR A 170 -6.59 -21.51 -31.35
N LYS A 171 -5.95 -20.72 -32.23
CA LYS A 171 -6.11 -20.85 -33.70
C LYS A 171 -5.69 -22.23 -34.20
N LYS A 172 -4.51 -22.71 -33.77
CA LYS A 172 -3.96 -24.03 -34.14
C LYS A 172 -4.86 -25.17 -33.65
N PHE A 173 -5.33 -25.10 -32.41
CA PHE A 173 -6.28 -26.07 -31.85
C PHE A 173 -7.62 -26.08 -32.60
N LEU A 174 -8.18 -24.91 -32.93
CA LEU A 174 -9.44 -24.80 -33.67
C LEU A 174 -9.34 -25.38 -35.08
N LEU A 175 -8.21 -25.16 -35.78
CA LEU A 175 -7.93 -25.76 -37.08
C LEU A 175 -7.87 -27.30 -37.02
N LEU A 176 -7.18 -27.85 -36.01
CA LEU A 176 -7.11 -29.30 -35.78
C LEU A 176 -8.50 -29.88 -35.45
N LEU A 177 -9.24 -29.23 -34.56
CA LEU A 177 -10.59 -29.62 -34.17
C LEU A 177 -11.56 -29.62 -35.36
N ASN A 178 -11.49 -28.59 -36.21
CA ASN A 178 -12.32 -28.50 -37.41
C ASN A 178 -11.94 -29.56 -38.46
N THR A 179 -10.65 -29.87 -38.61
CA THR A 179 -10.17 -30.97 -39.46
C THR A 179 -10.69 -32.32 -38.97
N LYS A 180 -10.64 -32.60 -37.66
CA LYS A 180 -11.21 -33.83 -37.07
C LYS A 180 -12.74 -33.87 -37.23
N LYS A 181 -13.45 -32.76 -36.98
CA LYS A 181 -14.91 -32.63 -37.22
C LYS A 181 -15.30 -32.81 -38.69
N LYS A 182 -14.45 -32.42 -39.65
CA LYS A 182 -14.65 -32.74 -41.08
C LYS A 182 -14.52 -34.24 -41.30
N LYS A 183 -13.44 -34.87 -40.80
CA LYS A 183 -13.21 -36.30 -41.03
C LYS A 183 -14.28 -37.21 -40.41
N ILE A 184 -14.81 -36.84 -39.24
CA ILE A 184 -15.93 -37.56 -38.62
C ILE A 184 -17.18 -37.52 -39.52
N ARG A 185 -17.51 -36.36 -40.12
CA ARG A 185 -18.63 -36.24 -41.07
C ARG A 185 -18.41 -37.08 -42.33
N GLU A 186 -17.22 -37.00 -42.95
CA GLU A 186 -16.87 -37.82 -44.12
C GLU A 186 -17.06 -39.33 -43.85
N LEU A 187 -16.65 -39.81 -42.67
CA LEU A 187 -16.81 -41.21 -42.27
C LEU A 187 -18.27 -41.58 -41.97
N GLN A 188 -19.04 -40.67 -41.37
CA GLN A 188 -20.48 -40.87 -41.12
C GLN A 188 -21.28 -40.90 -42.43
N GLU A 189 -20.98 -40.02 -43.38
CA GLU A 189 -21.59 -39.99 -44.71
C GLU A 189 -21.27 -41.27 -45.50
N ALA A 190 -20.01 -41.71 -45.51
CA ALA A 190 -19.62 -42.98 -46.12
C ALA A 190 -20.38 -44.18 -45.52
N LEU A 191 -20.44 -44.29 -44.18
CA LEU A 191 -21.14 -45.37 -43.50
C LEU A 191 -22.66 -45.35 -43.74
N ASN A 192 -23.27 -44.17 -43.83
CA ASN A 192 -24.69 -44.02 -44.16
C ASN A 192 -24.98 -44.35 -45.64
N ASN A 193 -24.05 -44.05 -46.55
CA ASN A 193 -24.19 -44.42 -47.96
C ASN A 193 -24.06 -45.94 -48.17
N THR A 194 -23.10 -46.60 -47.51
CA THR A 194 -22.99 -48.08 -47.53
C THR A 194 -24.26 -48.74 -47.01
N LYS A 195 -24.81 -48.25 -45.88
CA LYS A 195 -26.10 -48.72 -45.34
C LYS A 195 -27.26 -48.53 -46.32
N ARG A 196 -27.31 -47.38 -47.03
CA ARG A 196 -28.36 -47.12 -48.04
C ARG A 196 -28.26 -48.06 -49.24
N ILE A 197 -27.04 -48.41 -49.67
CA ILE A 197 -26.80 -49.34 -50.78
C ILE A 197 -27.27 -50.74 -50.39
N THR A 198 -26.90 -51.25 -49.21
CA THR A 198 -27.37 -52.57 -48.76
C THR A 198 -28.89 -52.63 -48.56
N THR A 199 -29.54 -51.55 -48.09
CA THR A 199 -31.02 -51.48 -48.01
C THR A 199 -31.75 -51.24 -49.34
N LYS A 200 -31.03 -51.05 -50.46
CA LYS A 200 -31.61 -50.90 -51.80
C LYS A 200 -31.39 -52.09 -52.72
N SER A 201 -30.79 -53.17 -52.21
CA SER A 201 -30.31 -54.31 -53.01
C SER A 201 -30.93 -55.65 -52.59
N ALA A 202 -32.21 -55.65 -52.18
CA ALA A 202 -33.04 -56.87 -52.04
C ALA A 202 -34.53 -56.53 -51.89
N TYR A 203 -35.26 -56.56 -53.02
CA TYR A 203 -36.68 -56.88 -53.23
C TYR A 203 -36.87 -56.81 -54.77
N ASP A 204 -37.64 -57.67 -55.43
CA ASP A 204 -38.73 -58.53 -54.96
C ASP A 204 -38.90 -59.78 -55.85
N GLU A 205 -39.15 -60.96 -55.27
CA GLU A 205 -39.70 -62.16 -55.95
C GLU A 205 -40.12 -63.24 -54.93
N THR A 206 -41.43 -63.36 -54.67
CA THR A 206 -42.26 -64.54 -54.22
C THR A 206 -41.63 -65.65 -53.33
N THR A 207 -42.27 -66.13 -52.26
CA THR A 207 -43.51 -66.97 -52.27
C THR A 207 -44.04 -67.20 -50.82
N ASP A 208 -45.29 -67.67 -50.67
CA ASP A 208 -45.92 -68.28 -49.46
C ASP A 208 -45.00 -69.32 -48.74
N ASP A 209 -45.13 -69.60 -47.43
CA ASP A 209 -46.25 -70.38 -46.84
C ASP A 209 -46.37 -70.32 -45.28
N GLU A 210 -47.41 -71.01 -44.77
CA GLU A 210 -48.02 -71.07 -43.41
C GLU A 210 -47.17 -71.38 -42.13
N SER A 211 -47.71 -70.93 -40.98
CA SER A 211 -47.51 -71.43 -39.58
C SER A 211 -46.11 -71.26 -38.91
N ASP A 212 -45.89 -71.41 -37.58
CA ASP A 212 -46.71 -71.87 -36.44
C ASP A 212 -46.33 -71.19 -35.07
N ASP A 213 -46.79 -71.75 -33.94
CA ASP A 213 -47.08 -71.14 -32.61
C ASP A 213 -45.94 -70.75 -31.59
N SER A 214 -46.30 -69.77 -30.74
CA SER A 214 -45.91 -69.34 -29.37
C SER A 214 -44.48 -69.33 -28.74
N ASN A 215 -44.40 -68.47 -27.70
CA ASN A 215 -43.56 -68.54 -26.47
C ASN A 215 -42.07 -68.11 -26.58
N VAL A 216 -41.43 -67.44 -25.59
CA VAL A 216 -41.79 -67.04 -24.21
C VAL A 216 -41.38 -65.58 -23.89
N LYS A 217 -42.11 -64.94 -22.96
CA LYS A 217 -41.83 -63.72 -22.14
C LYS A 217 -40.32 -63.47 -21.86
N SER A 218 -39.79 -62.24 -21.71
CA SER A 218 -40.24 -61.13 -20.83
C SER A 218 -39.58 -59.79 -21.29
N LYS A 219 -40.20 -58.58 -21.28
CA LYS A 219 -40.90 -57.85 -20.19
C LYS A 219 -39.90 -57.45 -19.08
N LYS A 220 -39.59 -56.17 -18.78
CA LYS A 220 -40.11 -54.85 -19.23
C LYS A 220 -38.90 -53.87 -19.47
N VAL A 221 -38.91 -52.53 -19.46
CA VAL A 221 -39.80 -51.48 -18.89
C VAL A 221 -39.97 -50.26 -19.84
N TYR A 222 -39.95 -49.02 -19.33
CA TYR A 222 -40.26 -47.74 -20.00
C TYR A 222 -39.00 -46.83 -20.03
N ASP A 223 -38.68 -46.05 -21.08
CA ASP A 223 -39.45 -45.07 -21.88
C ASP A 223 -39.57 -43.70 -21.20
N THR A 224 -39.03 -42.65 -21.84
CA THR A 224 -39.63 -41.30 -21.91
C THR A 224 -39.10 -40.55 -23.14
N LYS A 225 -40.01 -39.93 -23.89
CA LYS A 225 -39.79 -39.23 -25.17
C LYS A 225 -39.14 -37.85 -24.94
N LEU A 226 -38.17 -37.38 -25.72
CA LEU A 226 -38.21 -37.03 -27.16
C LEU A 226 -39.20 -35.88 -27.46
N SER A 227 -38.67 -34.65 -27.67
CA SER A 227 -39.39 -33.61 -28.43
C SER A 227 -38.47 -32.61 -29.16
N LYS A 228 -38.69 -32.53 -30.48
CA LYS A 228 -38.65 -31.39 -31.42
C LYS A 228 -37.77 -30.17 -31.02
N LEU A 229 -36.65 -29.89 -31.70
CA LEU A 229 -36.56 -29.30 -33.05
C LEU A 229 -37.04 -27.83 -33.16
N ARG A 230 -36.09 -26.90 -33.34
CA ARG A 230 -36.28 -25.70 -34.20
C ARG A 230 -34.95 -25.26 -34.83
N LYS A 231 -35.01 -24.72 -36.04
CA LYS A 231 -33.89 -24.15 -36.81
C LYS A 231 -33.87 -22.62 -36.59
N HIS A 232 -32.70 -21.97 -36.59
CA HIS A 232 -32.41 -20.99 -37.66
C HIS A 232 -30.92 -20.61 -37.78
N LYS A 233 -30.63 -19.98 -38.94
CA LYS A 233 -29.43 -19.32 -39.47
C LYS A 233 -28.24 -18.96 -38.57
N LEU A 234 -27.05 -19.14 -39.15
CA LEU A 234 -25.94 -18.17 -39.12
C LEU A 234 -26.26 -16.98 -40.04
N ASP A 235 -25.69 -15.81 -39.75
CA ASP A 235 -25.09 -14.90 -40.72
C ASP A 235 -23.88 -14.21 -40.05
N TYR A 236 -22.98 -13.58 -40.81
CA TYR A 236 -21.66 -13.09 -40.37
C TYR A 236 -21.38 -11.75 -41.05
N ASP A 237 -20.95 -10.72 -40.31
CA ASP A 237 -20.19 -9.51 -40.73
C ASP A 237 -20.21 -8.44 -39.61
N ASN A 238 -19.48 -7.33 -39.69
CA ASN A 238 -18.02 -7.18 -39.77
C ASN A 238 -17.61 -5.75 -39.28
N ASP A 239 -16.35 -5.57 -38.88
CA ASP A 239 -15.57 -4.33 -38.73
C ASP A 239 -16.04 -3.12 -37.86
N GLN A 240 -15.28 -2.94 -36.77
CA GLN A 240 -14.55 -1.70 -36.36
C GLN A 240 -15.22 -0.52 -35.61
N GLU A 241 -14.34 0.20 -34.90
CA GLU A 241 -14.47 1.52 -34.22
C GLU A 241 -15.45 1.66 -33.02
N ILE A 242 -15.16 2.41 -31.93
CA ILE A 242 -13.89 2.87 -31.31
C ILE A 242 -14.19 3.29 -29.84
N ILE A 243 -13.17 3.39 -28.95
CA ILE A 243 -13.23 3.97 -27.57
C ILE A 243 -14.20 3.25 -26.57
N SER A 244 -13.77 2.54 -25.53
CA SER A 244 -12.96 2.91 -24.33
C SER A 244 -13.71 3.65 -23.20
N LYS A 245 -14.06 2.93 -22.12
CA LYS A 245 -13.58 3.21 -20.74
C LYS A 245 -14.06 2.20 -19.66
N ASN A 246 -13.13 1.85 -18.79
CA ASN A 246 -13.27 1.52 -17.35
C ASN A 246 -14.42 0.62 -16.84
N SER A 247 -14.05 -0.57 -16.33
CA SER A 247 -14.60 -1.05 -15.05
C SER A 247 -13.49 -1.71 -14.22
N LYS A 248 -13.39 -1.34 -12.92
CA LYS A 248 -12.44 -1.98 -11.99
C LYS A 248 -12.92 -3.39 -11.66
N LYS A 249 -12.00 -4.36 -11.60
CA LYS A 249 -12.21 -5.65 -10.92
C LYS A 249 -10.92 -6.12 -10.26
N ASP A 250 -10.90 -6.07 -8.93
CA ASP A 250 -9.77 -6.46 -8.11
C ASP A 250 -9.58 -7.97 -8.11
N PHE A 251 -8.42 -8.46 -8.59
CA PHE A 251 -8.05 -9.86 -8.51
C PHE A 251 -7.01 -10.10 -7.41
N LYS A 252 -7.52 -10.31 -6.19
CA LYS A 252 -6.75 -10.67 -5.00
C LYS A 252 -6.15 -12.07 -5.17
N LYS A 253 -4.95 -12.18 -5.77
CA LYS A 253 -4.28 -13.46 -6.04
C LYS A 253 -3.18 -13.72 -5.00
N ARG A 254 -3.34 -14.77 -4.19
CA ARG A 254 -2.29 -15.27 -3.28
C ARG A 254 -1.09 -15.75 -4.10
N ILE A 255 0.11 -15.45 -3.61
CA ILE A 255 1.37 -16.00 -4.12
C ILE A 255 2.03 -16.75 -2.96
N ASN A 256 2.15 -18.07 -3.10
CA ASN A 256 3.06 -18.86 -2.28
C ASN A 256 4.28 -19.14 -3.15
N PHE A 257 5.43 -18.55 -2.82
CA PHE A 257 6.70 -18.96 -3.42
C PHE A 257 7.17 -20.26 -2.79
N SER A 258 7.57 -21.21 -3.62
CA SER A 258 8.41 -22.34 -3.22
C SER A 258 9.42 -22.56 -4.34
N SER A 259 10.70 -22.37 -4.05
CA SER A 259 11.81 -22.57 -4.97
C SER A 259 12.31 -24.01 -4.86
N SER A 260 12.52 -24.67 -6.00
CA SER A 260 13.16 -25.99 -6.05
C SER A 260 14.03 -26.10 -7.30
N GLU A 261 15.30 -26.46 -7.11
CA GLU A 261 16.21 -26.82 -8.19
C GLU A 261 17.05 -28.04 -7.79
N SER A 262 17.46 -28.82 -8.81
CA SER A 262 18.35 -29.99 -8.75
C SER A 262 17.87 -31.30 -8.05
N THR A 263 17.46 -32.24 -8.91
CA THR A 263 18.11 -33.58 -9.06
C THR A 263 18.00 -34.67 -7.97
N SER A 264 17.08 -35.60 -8.23
CA SER A 264 17.15 -37.07 -7.95
C SER A 264 16.95 -37.61 -6.52
N PRO A 265 16.55 -38.90 -6.36
CA PRO A 265 15.96 -39.41 -5.11
C PRO A 265 16.73 -40.56 -4.43
N GLU A 266 16.46 -40.79 -3.13
CA GLU A 266 15.98 -42.07 -2.58
C GLU A 266 15.49 -41.89 -1.11
N PRO A 267 14.78 -42.85 -0.48
CA PRO A 267 13.90 -42.58 0.66
C PRO A 267 14.50 -42.83 2.06
N SER A 268 13.97 -42.12 3.06
CA SER A 268 14.02 -42.56 4.47
C SER A 268 12.84 -42.01 5.27
N THR A 269 12.58 -42.60 6.44
CA THR A 269 11.33 -42.45 7.22
C THR A 269 11.48 -41.55 8.45
N SER A 270 10.55 -40.62 8.64
CA SER A 270 10.21 -40.09 9.98
C SER A 270 8.80 -39.52 10.03
N LYS A 271 8.15 -39.58 11.20
CA LYS A 271 6.89 -38.88 11.50
C LYS A 271 7.18 -37.85 12.60
N GLY A 272 6.80 -36.59 12.37
CA GLY A 272 6.88 -35.53 13.38
C GLY A 272 5.86 -34.44 13.08
N ASN A 273 4.91 -34.23 14.01
CA ASN A 273 3.94 -33.13 13.91
C ASN A 273 4.56 -31.83 14.44
N LEU A 274 4.24 -30.71 13.79
CA LEU A 274 4.29 -29.38 14.41
C LEU A 274 2.97 -28.67 14.14
N MET A 275 2.39 -28.07 15.18
CA MET A 275 1.21 -27.21 15.06
C MET A 275 1.64 -25.80 14.67
N LEU A 276 0.86 -25.15 13.79
CA LEU A 276 0.91 -23.71 13.59
C LEU A 276 -0.30 -23.09 14.29
N GLN A 277 -0.05 -22.20 15.25
CA GLN A 277 -1.05 -21.24 15.71
C GLN A 277 -0.90 -19.95 14.89
N ASN A 278 -2.00 -19.45 14.36
CA ASN A 278 -2.04 -18.12 13.72
C ASN A 278 -2.48 -17.09 14.76
N VAL A 279 -1.86 -15.91 14.74
CA VAL A 279 -2.43 -14.68 15.31
C VAL A 279 -2.36 -13.63 14.21
N ASP A 280 -3.53 -13.21 13.69
CA ASP A 280 -3.64 -12.05 12.82
C ASP A 280 -3.45 -10.77 13.64
N MET A 281 -2.72 -9.80 13.10
CA MET A 281 -2.77 -8.41 13.56
C MET A 281 -2.97 -7.51 12.34
N TYR A 282 -4.08 -6.78 12.33
CA TYR A 282 -4.36 -5.76 11.32
C TYR A 282 -3.90 -4.39 11.82
N ASP A 283 -3.31 -3.60 10.93
CA ASP A 283 -3.35 -2.15 11.05
C ASP A 283 -3.65 -1.53 9.67
N THR A 284 -4.21 -0.33 9.62
CA THR A 284 -4.78 0.27 8.41
C THR A 284 -4.68 1.79 8.42
N VAL A 285 -3.55 2.30 7.91
CA VAL A 285 -3.33 3.74 7.73
C VAL A 285 -3.92 4.21 6.39
N LYS A 286 -4.91 5.11 6.45
CA LYS A 286 -5.45 5.82 5.28
C LYS A 286 -4.74 7.17 5.14
N SER A 287 -3.92 7.34 4.09
CA SER A 287 -3.48 8.68 3.68
C SER A 287 -4.59 9.39 2.89
N LYS A 288 -4.83 10.67 3.17
CA LYS A 288 -5.68 11.55 2.35
C LYS A 288 -4.80 12.40 1.43
N GLN A 289 -5.09 12.33 0.14
CA GLN A 289 -4.47 13.15 -0.88
C GLN A 289 -5.15 14.53 -0.95
N VAL A 290 -4.36 15.60 -0.99
CA VAL A 290 -4.80 16.95 -1.38
C VAL A 290 -3.92 17.37 -2.56
N LEU A 291 -4.54 17.69 -3.69
CA LEU A 291 -3.86 18.39 -4.78
C LEU A 291 -3.99 19.90 -4.55
N ASN A 292 -2.99 20.65 -5.03
CA ASN A 292 -3.24 21.93 -5.69
C ASN A 292 -2.20 22.10 -6.80
N SER A 293 -2.62 22.74 -7.89
CA SER A 293 -1.84 22.87 -9.13
C SER A 293 -2.20 24.17 -9.82
N SER A 294 -1.20 25.02 -10.07
CA SER A 294 -1.30 26.20 -10.93
C SER A 294 0.11 26.61 -11.35
N GLU A 295 0.50 26.24 -12.56
CA GLU A 295 1.59 26.88 -13.30
C GLU A 295 1.03 28.08 -14.10
N GLU A 296 1.85 28.70 -14.94
CA GLU A 296 1.52 29.78 -15.89
C GLU A 296 1.14 31.15 -15.28
N GLU A 297 1.60 32.30 -15.79
CA GLU A 297 2.78 32.60 -16.62
C GLU A 297 2.99 34.13 -16.62
N ARG A 298 4.25 34.61 -16.68
CA ARG A 298 4.61 35.90 -17.33
C ARG A 298 6.13 36.08 -17.46
N ASN A 299 6.51 36.78 -18.53
CA ASN A 299 7.82 36.64 -19.16
C ASN A 299 8.89 37.65 -18.72
N SER A 300 10.13 37.31 -19.06
CA SER A 300 11.35 38.08 -18.92
C SER A 300 11.56 39.15 -20.01
N SER A 301 12.15 40.27 -19.62
CA SER A 301 13.17 41.06 -20.34
C SER A 301 13.75 42.03 -19.29
N GLU A 302 15.03 41.98 -18.94
CA GLU A 302 16.20 42.47 -19.70
C GLU A 302 16.33 44.00 -19.70
N GLU A 303 17.54 44.44 -19.31
CA GLU A 303 18.20 45.74 -19.51
C GLU A 303 17.40 47.04 -19.32
N ASP A 304 17.86 47.88 -18.36
CA ASP A 304 18.48 49.15 -18.78
C ASP A 304 19.51 49.66 -17.74
N ILE A 305 20.45 50.51 -18.18
CA ILE A 305 21.57 51.04 -17.41
C ILE A 305 21.75 52.56 -17.69
N PHE A 306 21.86 53.36 -16.62
CA PHE A 306 22.12 54.81 -16.61
C PHE A 306 21.09 55.76 -17.25
N SER A 307 20.19 56.31 -16.42
CA SER A 307 19.74 57.72 -16.41
C SER A 307 18.84 57.93 -15.17
N GLN A 308 18.84 59.07 -14.45
CA GLN A 308 19.52 60.36 -14.64
C GLN A 308 19.91 60.95 -13.27
#